data_AF-A0A8S3IVG4-F1
#
_entry.id   AF-A0A8S3IVG4-F1
#
_cell.length_a   1.000
_cell.length_b   1.000
_cell.length_c   1.000
_cell.angle_alpha   90.00
_cell.angle_beta   90.00
_cell.angle_gamma   90.00
#
_symmetry.space_group_name_H-M   'P 1'
#
loop_
_entity.id
_entity.type
_entity.pdbx_description
1 polymer ?
#
loop_
_entity_poly.entity_id
_entity_poly.type
_entity_poly.pdbx_seq_one_letter_code
_entity_poly.pdbx_strand_id
1 'polypeptide(L)'
;MSSLQREQEKQDAHLLRRQSDNQTAHRHKETIYATYLDDVTKLLLSNNETKRLVYIRAKTLVTLQQLDSERRKDVLLFLYESELIYHNPLKTTTTLLKVNNADFNGISFQRTEKVECTFKFLYLHHVYLSNASFIDCYIDYSNFSHSLMYNTVFFKALLFRTSFKFALLDRANFNQAKFYQTDFSGASLAGCNFRDAHWIHQGLTFTSANLTGAILSNQQLERSILTNALLPNGTWGPIRTTSLVVNGDAEQD
;
A
#
# COMPACT_ATOMS: atom_id res chain seq x y z
N MET A 1 -32.72 42.21 20.27
CA MET A 1 -31.62 41.23 20.18
C MET A 1 -30.31 41.98 20.16
N SER A 2 -29.36 41.63 21.03
CA SER A 2 -28.04 42.28 21.05
C SER A 2 -27.24 41.92 19.80
N SER A 3 -26.27 42.75 19.41
CA SER A 3 -25.33 42.45 18.32
C SER A 3 -24.63 41.10 18.53
N LEU A 4 -24.30 40.78 19.79
CA LEU A 4 -23.66 39.53 20.21
C LEU A 4 -24.54 38.31 19.92
N GLN A 5 -25.85 38.38 20.20
CA GLN A 5 -26.79 37.28 19.92
C GLN A 5 -26.89 36.99 18.42
N ARG A 6 -26.96 38.02 17.58
CA ARG A 6 -27.04 37.85 16.12
C ARG A 6 -25.76 37.25 15.53
N GLU A 7 -24.61 37.53 16.13
CA GLU A 7 -23.34 36.98 15.67
C GLU A 7 -23.19 35.51 16.05
N GLN A 8 -23.65 35.15 17.25
CA GLN A 8 -23.69 33.76 17.70
C GLN A 8 -24.66 32.91 16.88
N GLU A 9 -25.87 33.41 16.59
CA GLU A 9 -26.84 32.73 15.71
C GLU A 9 -26.27 32.48 14.30
N LYS A 10 -25.49 33.42 13.76
CA LYS A 10 -24.81 33.24 12.46
C LYS A 10 -23.74 32.15 12.52
N GLN A 11 -22.96 32.10 13.59
CA GLN A 11 -21.94 31.06 13.78
C GLN A 11 -22.57 29.68 13.92
N ASP A 12 -23.64 29.57 14.71
CA ASP A 12 -24.37 28.32 14.91
C ASP A 12 -25.04 27.84 13.62
N ALA A 13 -25.69 28.75 12.87
CA ALA A 13 -26.29 28.42 11.57
C ALA A 13 -25.22 27.93 10.55
N HIS A 14 -24.04 28.55 10.56
CA HIS A 14 -22.94 28.14 9.69
C HIS A 14 -22.36 26.78 10.09
N LEU A 15 -22.24 26.49 11.39
CA LEU A 15 -21.82 25.20 11.90
C LEU A 15 -22.82 24.09 11.53
N LEU A 16 -24.13 24.34 11.71
CA LEU A 16 -25.20 23.41 11.34
C LEU A 16 -25.20 23.12 9.84
N ARG A 17 -25.00 24.14 9.00
CA ARG A 17 -24.90 23.96 7.55
C ARG A 17 -23.71 23.07 7.18
N ARG A 18 -22.53 23.32 7.75
CA ARG A 18 -21.34 22.47 7.56
C ARG A 18 -21.58 21.03 7.99
N GLN A 19 -22.25 20.82 9.12
CA GLN A 19 -22.60 19.47 9.59
C GLN A 19 -23.57 18.78 8.63
N SER A 20 -24.58 19.49 8.14
CA SER A 20 -25.54 18.97 7.16
C SER A 20 -24.88 18.62 5.82
N ASP A 21 -24.02 19.50 5.31
CA ASP A 21 -23.25 19.29 4.08
C ASP A 21 -22.33 18.07 4.22
N ASN A 22 -21.63 17.94 5.36
CA ASN A 22 -20.78 16.79 5.66
C ASN A 22 -21.58 15.48 5.77
N GLN A 23 -22.75 15.49 6.42
CA GLN A 23 -23.63 14.33 6.51
C GLN A 23 -24.17 13.92 5.13
N THR A 24 -24.47 14.89 4.27
CA THR A 24 -24.95 14.64 2.92
C THR A 24 -23.85 14.03 2.06
N ALA A 25 -22.63 14.57 2.13
CA ALA A 25 -21.47 14.02 1.45
C ALA A 25 -21.14 12.59 1.94
N HIS A 26 -21.28 12.33 3.24
CA HIS A 26 -21.10 10.99 3.81
C HIS A 26 -22.11 9.99 3.25
N ARG A 27 -23.42 10.33 3.28
CA ARG A 27 -24.50 9.50 2.73
C ARG A 27 -24.33 9.24 1.24
N HIS A 28 -23.84 10.23 0.48
CA HIS A 28 -23.56 10.05 -0.93
C HIS A 28 -22.46 9.00 -1.17
N LYS A 29 -21.37 9.05 -0.42
CA LYS A 29 -20.28 8.05 -0.50
C LYS A 29 -20.73 6.65 -0.07
N GLU A 30 -21.60 6.54 0.94
CA GLU A 30 -22.22 5.26 1.33
C GLU A 30 -23.05 4.66 0.21
N THR A 31 -23.80 5.51 -0.51
CA THR A 31 -24.60 5.07 -1.65
C THR A 31 -23.69 4.54 -2.77
N ILE A 32 -22.63 5.28 -3.12
CA ILE A 32 -21.64 4.85 -4.13
C ILE A 32 -21.02 3.50 -3.76
N TYR A 33 -20.62 3.34 -2.50
CA TYR A 33 -20.07 2.09 -1.99
C TYR A 33 -21.09 0.93 -2.05
N ALA A 34 -22.32 1.14 -1.59
CA ALA A 34 -23.37 0.12 -1.61
C ALA A 34 -23.70 -0.32 -3.05
N THR A 35 -23.81 0.64 -3.99
CA THR A 35 -24.01 0.34 -5.41
C THR A 35 -22.83 -0.45 -5.99
N TYR A 36 -21.60 -0.11 -5.62
CA TYR A 36 -20.43 -0.87 -6.04
C TYR A 36 -20.49 -2.34 -5.59
N LEU A 37 -20.84 -2.58 -4.32
CA LEU A 37 -20.96 -3.95 -3.81
C LEU A 37 -22.03 -4.74 -4.55
N ASP A 38 -23.20 -4.16 -4.77
CA ASP A 38 -24.30 -4.81 -5.50
C ASP A 38 -23.90 -5.15 -6.95
N ASP A 39 -23.32 -4.18 -7.66
CA ASP A 39 -22.87 -4.36 -9.04
C ASP A 39 -21.80 -5.46 -9.16
N VAL A 40 -20.77 -5.44 -8.31
CA VAL A 40 -19.71 -6.44 -8.37
C VAL A 40 -20.23 -7.81 -7.94
N THR A 41 -21.10 -7.89 -6.93
CA THR A 41 -21.71 -9.16 -6.50
C THR A 41 -22.52 -9.79 -7.64
N LYS A 42 -23.36 -9.00 -8.34
CA LYS A 42 -24.11 -9.47 -9.52
C LYS A 42 -23.19 -9.97 -10.63
N LEU A 43 -22.09 -9.27 -10.88
CA LEU A 43 -21.09 -9.69 -11.87
C LEU A 43 -20.41 -11.01 -11.46
N LEU A 44 -20.08 -11.19 -10.19
CA LEU A 44 -19.49 -12.42 -9.66
C LEU A 44 -20.42 -13.63 -9.83
N LEU A 45 -21.73 -13.42 -9.67
CA LEU A 45 -22.76 -14.45 -9.87
C LEU A 45 -23.09 -14.73 -11.35
N SER A 46 -22.55 -13.94 -12.29
CA SER A 46 -22.84 -14.11 -13.73
C SER A 46 -21.93 -15.15 -14.40
N ASN A 47 -22.46 -15.92 -15.35
CA ASN A 47 -21.75 -17.00 -16.07
C ASN A 47 -20.74 -16.51 -17.14
N ASN A 48 -20.58 -15.20 -17.35
CA ASN A 48 -19.73 -14.66 -18.41
C ASN A 48 -18.31 -14.34 -17.91
N GLU A 49 -17.47 -15.36 -17.85
CA GLU A 49 -16.09 -15.33 -17.33
C GLU A 49 -15.20 -14.24 -17.97
N THR A 50 -15.24 -14.07 -19.30
CA THR A 50 -14.16 -13.37 -20.02
C THR A 50 -14.21 -11.84 -19.90
N LYS A 51 -15.41 -11.25 -19.81
CA LYS A 51 -15.56 -9.78 -19.68
C LYS A 51 -15.81 -9.34 -18.24
N ARG A 52 -16.16 -10.25 -17.34
CA ARG A 52 -16.48 -9.95 -15.93
C ARG A 52 -15.37 -9.18 -15.23
N LEU A 53 -14.12 -9.64 -15.31
CA LEU A 53 -13.01 -8.96 -14.62
C LEU A 53 -12.72 -7.57 -15.18
N VAL A 54 -12.94 -7.36 -16.48
CA VAL A 54 -12.77 -6.04 -17.11
C VAL A 54 -13.78 -5.04 -16.53
N TYR A 55 -15.04 -5.45 -16.40
CA TYR A 55 -16.08 -4.63 -15.79
C TYR A 55 -15.82 -4.36 -14.31
N ILE A 56 -15.49 -5.41 -13.53
CA ILE A 56 -15.17 -5.26 -12.11
C ILE A 56 -14.00 -4.28 -11.98
N ARG A 57 -12.91 -4.46 -12.74
CA ARG A 57 -11.76 -3.56 -12.71
C ARG A 57 -12.14 -2.12 -12.99
N ALA A 58 -12.85 -1.87 -14.10
CA ALA A 58 -13.25 -0.53 -14.49
C ALA A 58 -14.11 0.14 -13.41
N LYS A 59 -15.08 -0.60 -12.86
CA LYS A 59 -15.94 -0.13 -11.79
C LYS A 59 -15.13 0.16 -10.52
N THR A 60 -14.25 -0.74 -10.09
CA THR A 60 -13.38 -0.55 -8.92
C THR A 60 -12.57 0.74 -9.03
N LEU A 61 -11.91 0.99 -10.15
CA LEU A 61 -11.08 2.18 -10.33
C LEU A 61 -11.87 3.47 -10.26
N VAL A 62 -13.04 3.53 -10.90
CA VAL A 62 -13.91 4.71 -10.90
C VAL A 62 -14.53 4.95 -9.52
N THR A 63 -14.92 3.87 -8.82
CA THR A 63 -15.49 3.96 -7.47
C THR A 63 -14.47 4.49 -6.49
N LEU A 64 -13.23 3.96 -6.46
CA LEU A 64 -12.20 4.34 -5.48
C LEU A 64 -11.88 5.85 -5.51
N GLN A 65 -11.91 6.47 -6.69
CA GLN A 65 -11.69 7.92 -6.85
C GLN A 65 -12.72 8.78 -6.12
N GLN A 66 -13.93 8.26 -5.88
CA GLN A 66 -15.04 8.99 -5.26
C GLN A 66 -15.19 8.69 -3.77
N LEU A 67 -14.49 7.68 -3.26
CA LEU A 67 -14.57 7.23 -1.88
C LEU A 67 -13.53 7.92 -1.00
N ASP A 68 -13.84 8.04 0.29
CA ASP A 68 -12.83 8.34 1.32
C ASP A 68 -12.03 7.09 1.71
N SER A 69 -11.01 7.26 2.54
CA SER A 69 -10.11 6.19 2.97
C SER A 69 -10.83 5.04 3.68
N GLU A 70 -11.87 5.31 4.47
CA GLU A 70 -12.64 4.27 5.15
C GLU A 70 -13.37 3.38 4.14
N ARG A 71 -14.07 3.94 3.16
CA ARG A 71 -14.75 3.10 2.15
C ARG A 71 -13.78 2.45 1.18
N ARG A 72 -12.63 3.08 0.86
CA ARG A 72 -11.57 2.44 0.06
C ARG A 72 -11.01 1.19 0.76
N LYS A 73 -10.85 1.26 2.09
CA LYS A 73 -10.47 0.12 2.93
C LYS A 73 -11.50 -1.00 2.80
N ASP A 74 -12.78 -0.68 2.87
CA ASP A 74 -13.85 -1.67 2.74
C ASP A 74 -13.88 -2.31 1.34
N VAL A 75 -13.68 -1.52 0.28
CA VAL A 75 -13.54 -2.04 -1.09
C VAL A 75 -12.33 -2.98 -1.20
N LEU A 76 -11.19 -2.64 -0.59
CA LEU A 76 -10.01 -3.51 -0.57
C LEU A 76 -10.31 -4.83 0.12
N LEU A 77 -10.95 -4.78 1.30
CA LEU A 77 -11.35 -5.98 2.03
C LEU A 77 -12.30 -6.85 1.21
N PHE A 78 -13.33 -6.26 0.63
CA PHE A 78 -14.27 -6.99 -0.23
C PHE A 78 -13.57 -7.68 -1.41
N LEU A 79 -12.65 -6.99 -2.10
CA LEU A 79 -11.88 -7.57 -3.20
C LEU A 79 -10.96 -8.70 -2.72
N TYR A 80 -10.36 -8.56 -1.54
CA TYR A 80 -9.44 -9.54 -0.97
C TYR A 80 -10.20 -10.79 -0.49
N GLU A 81 -11.30 -10.61 0.24
CA GLU A 81 -12.18 -11.68 0.75
C GLU A 81 -12.88 -12.44 -0.38
N SER A 82 -13.19 -11.76 -1.49
CA SER A 82 -13.70 -12.38 -2.71
C SER A 82 -12.61 -13.08 -3.54
N GLU A 83 -11.38 -13.19 -3.02
CA GLU A 83 -10.19 -13.73 -3.68
C GLU A 83 -9.82 -13.06 -5.03
N LEU A 84 -10.35 -11.88 -5.33
CA LEU A 84 -10.11 -11.18 -6.60
C LEU A 84 -8.71 -10.60 -6.67
N ILE A 85 -8.17 -10.13 -5.55
CA ILE A 85 -6.78 -9.63 -5.44
C ILE A 85 -5.91 -10.57 -4.60
N TYR A 86 -6.18 -11.88 -4.68
CA TYR A 86 -5.46 -12.94 -3.99
C TYR A 86 -4.66 -13.77 -4.99
N HIS A 87 -3.33 -13.81 -4.86
CA HIS A 87 -2.44 -14.53 -5.78
C HIS A 87 -1.61 -15.59 -5.05
N ASN A 88 -2.20 -16.76 -4.84
CA ASN A 88 -1.49 -17.92 -4.32
C ASN A 88 -0.90 -18.74 -5.47
N PRO A 89 0.45 -18.82 -5.60
CA PRO A 89 1.11 -19.52 -6.71
C PRO A 89 0.87 -21.04 -6.69
N LEU A 90 0.33 -21.59 -5.60
CA LEU A 90 0.00 -23.01 -5.48
C LEU A 90 -1.43 -23.34 -5.96
N LYS A 91 -2.29 -22.34 -6.21
CA LYS A 91 -3.65 -22.53 -6.73
C LYS A 91 -3.63 -22.52 -8.27
N THR A 92 -4.21 -23.54 -8.90
CA THR A 92 -4.28 -23.70 -10.37
C THR A 92 -5.35 -22.83 -11.04
N THR A 93 -6.37 -22.41 -10.29
CA THR A 93 -7.49 -21.58 -10.76
C THR A 93 -7.43 -20.20 -10.10
N THR A 94 -6.73 -19.24 -10.69
CA THR A 94 -6.70 -17.87 -10.14
C THR A 94 -7.29 -16.85 -11.11
N THR A 95 -8.51 -16.44 -10.81
CA THR A 95 -9.17 -15.26 -11.36
C THR A 95 -8.55 -14.02 -10.71
N LEU A 96 -7.33 -13.67 -11.11
CA LEU A 96 -6.61 -12.52 -10.54
C LEU A 96 -7.05 -11.20 -11.21
N LEU A 97 -7.74 -10.36 -10.45
CA LEU A 97 -8.07 -8.99 -10.81
C LEU A 97 -6.84 -8.08 -10.64
N LYS A 98 -6.21 -7.69 -11.75
CA LYS A 98 -5.12 -6.71 -11.74
C LYS A 98 -5.67 -5.29 -11.57
N VAL A 99 -5.60 -4.76 -10.35
CA VAL A 99 -6.09 -3.41 -10.00
C VAL A 99 -5.03 -2.32 -10.16
N ASN A 100 -4.11 -2.45 -11.13
CA ASN A 100 -3.09 -1.43 -11.41
C ASN A 100 -3.72 -0.03 -11.51
N ASN A 101 -3.11 0.96 -10.85
CA ASN A 101 -3.54 2.35 -10.69
C ASN A 101 -4.75 2.56 -9.75
N ALA A 102 -5.14 1.56 -8.97
CA ALA A 102 -6.17 1.73 -7.94
C ALA A 102 -5.71 2.70 -6.83
N ASP A 103 -6.59 3.61 -6.45
CA ASP A 103 -6.35 4.57 -5.36
C ASP A 103 -6.82 4.02 -4.02
N PHE A 104 -5.85 3.54 -3.25
CA PHE A 104 -6.01 3.10 -1.86
C PHE A 104 -5.22 4.01 -0.90
N ASN A 105 -4.96 5.27 -1.29
CA ASN A 105 -4.25 6.20 -0.41
C ASN A 105 -5.03 6.42 0.90
N GLY A 106 -4.30 6.52 2.00
CA GLY A 106 -4.84 6.86 3.32
C GLY A 106 -5.63 5.75 4.03
N ILE A 107 -5.77 4.55 3.45
CA ILE A 107 -6.45 3.44 4.14
C ILE A 107 -5.72 3.08 5.43
N SER A 108 -6.46 2.64 6.46
CA SER A 108 -5.87 2.26 7.74
C SER A 108 -6.36 0.89 8.18
N PHE A 109 -5.40 -0.01 8.40
CA PHE A 109 -5.58 -1.29 9.04
C PHE A 109 -4.79 -1.33 10.34
N GLN A 110 -5.45 -1.78 11.40
CA GLN A 110 -4.83 -1.93 12.70
C GLN A 110 -5.40 -3.16 13.38
N ARG A 111 -4.52 -4.04 13.85
CA ARG A 111 -4.95 -5.16 14.70
C ARG A 111 -5.49 -4.63 16.03
N THR A 112 -6.63 -5.15 16.44
CA THR A 112 -7.23 -4.91 17.76
C THR A 112 -7.58 -6.25 18.39
N GLU A 113 -8.07 -6.25 19.63
CA GLU A 113 -8.57 -7.47 20.28
C GLU A 113 -9.72 -8.13 19.51
N LYS A 114 -10.48 -7.36 18.73
CA LYS A 114 -11.68 -7.82 18.01
C LYS A 114 -11.46 -8.01 16.51
N VAL A 115 -10.42 -7.40 15.95
CA VAL A 115 -10.16 -7.34 14.51
C VAL A 115 -8.76 -7.84 14.26
N GLU A 116 -8.66 -9.01 13.65
CA GLU A 116 -7.39 -9.48 13.09
C GLU A 116 -7.00 -8.59 11.90
N CYS A 117 -5.70 -8.36 11.74
CA CYS A 117 -5.17 -7.73 10.53
C CYS A 117 -4.22 -8.71 9.86
N THR A 118 -4.75 -9.52 8.94
CA THR A 118 -3.99 -10.58 8.27
C THR A 118 -4.21 -10.55 6.77
N PHE A 119 -3.12 -10.45 6.01
CA PHE A 119 -3.12 -10.51 4.55
C PHE A 119 -2.11 -11.55 4.06
N LYS A 120 -2.61 -12.65 3.49
CA LYS A 120 -1.80 -13.67 2.84
C LYS A 120 -2.02 -13.58 1.34
N PHE A 121 -0.94 -13.59 0.55
CA PHE A 121 -1.02 -13.56 -0.91
C PHE A 121 -1.78 -12.34 -1.47
N LEU A 122 -1.83 -11.23 -0.74
CA LEU A 122 -2.45 -10.00 -1.21
C LEU A 122 -1.67 -9.45 -2.41
N TYR A 123 -2.36 -9.21 -3.52
CA TYR A 123 -1.77 -8.73 -4.76
C TYR A 123 -2.15 -7.27 -5.02
N LEU A 124 -1.23 -6.36 -4.69
CA LEU A 124 -1.34 -4.91 -4.86
C LEU A 124 -0.14 -4.36 -5.64
N HIS A 125 0.05 -4.89 -6.84
CA HIS A 125 1.08 -4.45 -7.78
C HIS A 125 0.67 -3.16 -8.50
N HIS A 126 1.55 -2.15 -8.48
CA HIS A 126 1.35 -0.88 -9.19
C HIS A 126 0.09 -0.10 -8.75
N VAL A 127 -0.12 0.04 -7.44
CA VAL A 127 -1.25 0.77 -6.85
C VAL A 127 -0.79 2.01 -6.08
N TYR A 128 -1.74 2.87 -5.67
CA TYR A 128 -1.48 4.00 -4.79
C TYR A 128 -1.89 3.65 -3.35
N LEU A 129 -0.93 3.71 -2.42
CA LEU A 129 -1.07 3.40 -0.99
C LEU A 129 -0.33 4.42 -0.10
N SER A 130 -0.07 5.62 -0.63
CA SER A 130 0.56 6.69 0.12
C SER A 130 -0.30 7.09 1.31
N ASN A 131 0.35 7.36 2.44
CA ASN A 131 -0.26 7.62 3.74
C ASN A 131 -1.15 6.46 4.27
N ALA A 132 -1.08 5.26 3.69
CA ALA A 132 -1.75 4.09 4.24
C ALA A 132 -1.09 3.62 5.55
N SER A 133 -1.82 2.83 6.34
CA SER A 133 -1.35 2.30 7.62
C SER A 133 -1.68 0.82 7.76
N PHE A 134 -0.71 0.02 8.20
CA PHE A 134 -0.78 -1.41 8.46
C PHE A 134 -0.16 -1.69 9.84
N ILE A 135 -0.81 -1.22 10.90
CA ILE A 135 -0.31 -1.31 12.26
C ILE A 135 -0.56 -2.71 12.82
N ASP A 136 0.50 -3.37 13.26
CA ASP A 136 0.44 -4.68 13.92
C ASP A 136 -0.24 -5.77 13.05
N CYS A 137 -0.10 -5.62 11.73
CA CYS A 137 -0.66 -6.52 10.73
C CYS A 137 0.30 -7.66 10.37
N TYR A 138 -0.23 -8.86 10.12
CA TYR A 138 0.50 -9.98 9.55
C TYR A 138 0.31 -10.01 8.03
N ILE A 139 1.37 -9.72 7.29
CA ILE A 139 1.36 -9.65 5.83
C ILE A 139 2.37 -10.67 5.29
N ASP A 140 1.89 -11.68 4.59
CA ASP A 140 2.68 -12.83 4.17
C ASP A 140 2.49 -13.13 2.69
N TYR A 141 3.57 -13.48 1.98
CA TYR A 141 3.56 -13.76 0.54
C TYR A 141 2.87 -12.70 -0.33
N SER A 142 2.81 -11.45 0.14
CA SER A 142 2.05 -10.39 -0.51
C SER A 142 2.95 -9.57 -1.45
N ASN A 143 2.34 -8.93 -2.45
CA ASN A 143 3.06 -8.21 -3.50
C ASN A 143 2.60 -6.75 -3.56
N PHE A 144 3.51 -5.83 -3.21
CA PHE A 144 3.36 -4.38 -3.31
C PHE A 144 4.32 -3.77 -4.34
N SER A 145 4.84 -4.58 -5.26
CA SER A 145 5.89 -4.14 -6.18
C SER A 145 5.37 -3.02 -7.10
N HIS A 146 6.24 -2.05 -7.41
CA HIS A 146 5.94 -0.86 -8.22
C HIS A 146 4.82 0.07 -7.67
N SER A 147 4.41 -0.08 -6.41
CA SER A 147 3.36 0.75 -5.80
C SER A 147 3.91 2.06 -5.23
N LEU A 148 3.07 3.10 -5.19
CA LEU A 148 3.38 4.38 -4.57
C LEU A 148 2.94 4.39 -3.11
N MET A 149 3.89 4.40 -2.19
CA MET A 149 3.70 4.11 -0.77
C MET A 149 4.41 5.16 0.11
N TYR A 150 4.38 6.43 -0.32
CA TYR A 150 4.99 7.52 0.42
C TYR A 150 4.34 7.70 1.79
N ASN A 151 5.14 7.87 2.83
CA ASN A 151 4.68 8.00 4.22
C ASN A 151 3.79 6.84 4.72
N THR A 152 3.86 5.65 4.11
CA THR A 152 3.08 4.50 4.60
C THR A 152 3.61 4.01 5.95
N VAL A 153 2.71 3.59 6.83
CA VAL A 153 3.03 3.10 8.18
C VAL A 153 2.91 1.58 8.23
N PHE A 154 3.97 0.91 8.64
CA PHE A 154 4.06 -0.53 8.91
C PHE A 154 4.49 -0.79 10.36
N PHE A 155 4.06 0.06 11.29
CA PHE A 155 4.45 -0.01 12.70
C PHE A 155 4.07 -1.37 13.30
N LYS A 156 5.04 -2.09 13.87
CA LYS A 156 4.89 -3.46 14.40
C LYS A 156 4.38 -4.50 13.40
N ALA A 157 4.34 -4.21 12.10
CA ALA A 157 3.89 -5.17 11.11
C ALA A 157 4.83 -6.38 11.02
N LEU A 158 4.26 -7.56 10.76
CA LEU A 158 4.99 -8.77 10.42
C LEU A 158 4.96 -8.92 8.89
N LEU A 159 6.05 -8.50 8.24
CA LEU A 159 6.20 -8.46 6.79
C LEU A 159 7.02 -9.67 6.34
N PHE A 160 6.36 -10.79 6.07
CA PHE A 160 7.01 -12.06 5.73
C PHE A 160 6.84 -12.34 4.24
N ARG A 161 7.92 -12.73 3.56
CA ARG A 161 7.93 -13.12 2.15
C ARG A 161 7.21 -12.10 1.26
N THR A 162 7.29 -10.83 1.64
CA THR A 162 6.56 -9.74 1.02
C THR A 162 7.48 -9.04 0.03
N SER A 163 6.95 -8.71 -1.15
CA SER A 163 7.71 -8.00 -2.18
C SER A 163 7.35 -6.53 -2.19
N PHE A 164 8.34 -5.67 -1.98
CA PHE A 164 8.30 -4.23 -2.18
C PHE A 164 9.22 -3.81 -3.35
N LYS A 165 9.51 -4.73 -4.28
CA LYS A 165 10.40 -4.44 -5.41
C LYS A 165 9.95 -3.20 -6.17
N PHE A 166 10.88 -2.28 -6.40
CA PHE A 166 10.61 -1.02 -7.12
C PHE A 166 9.47 -0.16 -6.54
N ALA A 167 9.04 -0.41 -5.29
CA ALA A 167 8.05 0.42 -4.63
C ALA A 167 8.67 1.77 -4.21
N LEU A 168 7.86 2.83 -4.20
CA LEU A 168 8.28 4.15 -3.72
C LEU A 168 7.79 4.32 -2.29
N LEU A 169 8.67 4.05 -1.33
CA LEU A 169 8.39 3.98 0.11
C LEU A 169 9.03 5.15 0.87
N ASP A 170 9.44 6.23 0.20
CA ASP A 170 10.12 7.34 0.87
C ASP A 170 9.33 7.80 2.10
N ARG A 171 10.05 7.95 3.22
CA ARG A 171 9.54 8.32 4.55
C ARG A 171 8.56 7.31 5.16
N ALA A 172 8.50 6.07 4.67
CA ALA A 172 7.71 5.02 5.30
C ALA A 172 8.24 4.69 6.72
N ASN A 173 7.31 4.29 7.59
CA ASN A 173 7.61 3.96 8.99
C ASN A 173 7.51 2.45 9.23
N PHE A 174 8.65 1.79 9.35
CA PHE A 174 8.79 0.38 9.67
C PHE A 174 9.22 0.15 11.14
N ASN A 175 9.00 1.13 12.03
CA ASN A 175 9.42 1.03 13.42
C ASN A 175 8.81 -0.23 14.09
N GLN A 176 9.65 -1.02 14.77
CA GLN A 176 9.30 -2.31 15.40
C GLN A 176 8.74 -3.38 14.45
N ALA A 177 8.81 -3.18 13.13
CA ALA A 177 8.39 -4.21 12.18
C ALA A 177 9.33 -5.42 12.23
N LYS A 178 8.78 -6.61 11.95
CA LYS A 178 9.56 -7.83 11.80
C LYS A 178 9.50 -8.30 10.37
N PHE A 179 10.64 -8.72 9.85
CA PHE A 179 10.79 -9.13 8.47
C PHE A 179 11.32 -10.55 8.39
N TYR A 180 10.83 -11.32 7.43
CA TYR A 180 11.36 -12.64 7.10
C TYR A 180 11.31 -12.80 5.58
N GLN A 181 12.45 -12.93 4.90
CA GLN A 181 12.51 -13.06 3.44
C GLN A 181 11.76 -11.96 2.66
N THR A 182 11.76 -10.73 3.16
CA THR A 182 11.15 -9.58 2.48
C THR A 182 12.13 -8.93 1.52
N ASP A 183 11.62 -8.50 0.37
CA ASP A 183 12.43 -8.02 -0.76
C ASP A 183 12.15 -6.54 -1.04
N PHE A 184 13.17 -5.71 -0.87
CA PHE A 184 13.16 -4.27 -1.16
C PHE A 184 13.99 -3.92 -2.40
N SER A 185 14.30 -4.88 -3.28
CA SER A 185 15.20 -4.65 -4.41
C SER A 185 14.67 -3.55 -5.34
N GLY A 186 15.50 -2.57 -5.65
CA GLY A 186 15.14 -1.41 -6.48
C GLY A 186 14.16 -0.42 -5.84
N ALA A 187 13.76 -0.61 -4.57
CA ALA A 187 12.81 0.28 -3.89
C ALA A 187 13.45 1.64 -3.55
N SER A 188 12.64 2.69 -3.53
CA SER A 188 13.02 3.96 -2.89
C SER A 188 12.61 3.93 -1.43
N LEU A 189 13.58 4.08 -0.53
CA LEU A 189 13.42 4.00 0.93
C LEU A 189 14.05 5.22 1.61
N ALA A 190 14.15 6.35 0.89
CA ALA A 190 14.82 7.53 1.43
C ALA A 190 14.07 8.06 2.65
N GLY A 191 14.81 8.32 3.73
CA GLY A 191 14.24 8.79 5.00
C GLY A 191 13.33 7.79 5.73
N CYS A 192 13.31 6.51 5.34
CA CYS A 192 12.53 5.48 6.03
C CYS A 192 12.98 5.27 7.47
N ASN A 193 12.04 4.93 8.36
CA ASN A 193 12.35 4.63 9.76
C ASN A 193 12.30 3.11 10.03
N PHE A 194 13.45 2.48 10.25
CA PHE A 194 13.57 1.07 10.65
C PHE A 194 14.05 0.90 12.11
N ARG A 195 13.84 1.92 12.96
CA ARG A 195 14.16 1.84 14.39
C ARG A 195 13.49 0.61 15.01
N ASP A 196 14.22 -0.10 15.86
CA ASP A 196 13.77 -1.31 16.55
C ASP A 196 13.21 -2.42 15.64
N ALA A 197 13.42 -2.34 14.33
CA ALA A 197 12.98 -3.37 13.40
C ALA A 197 13.90 -4.60 13.46
N HIS A 198 13.33 -5.77 13.19
CA HIS A 198 14.04 -7.04 13.32
C HIS A 198 13.97 -7.88 12.05
N TRP A 199 15.11 -8.45 11.65
CA TRP A 199 15.19 -9.39 10.55
C TRP A 199 15.34 -10.79 11.10
N ILE A 200 14.31 -11.61 10.87
CA ILE A 200 14.26 -12.96 11.35
C ILE A 200 15.06 -13.83 10.37
N HIS A 201 16.03 -14.56 10.91
CA HIS A 201 16.98 -15.40 10.14
C HIS A 201 17.94 -14.63 9.24
N GLN A 202 17.69 -14.63 7.92
CA GLN A 202 18.56 -14.05 6.90
C GLN A 202 18.35 -12.55 6.75
N GLY A 203 19.38 -11.89 6.23
CA GLY A 203 19.33 -10.48 5.84
C GLY A 203 18.20 -10.15 4.90
N LEU A 204 17.77 -8.89 4.93
CA LEU A 204 16.91 -8.35 3.88
C LEU A 204 17.72 -8.03 2.64
N THR A 205 17.10 -8.12 1.47
CA THR A 205 17.70 -7.59 0.24
C THR A 205 17.25 -6.16 0.02
N PHE A 206 18.22 -5.27 -0.07
CA PHE A 206 18.10 -3.89 -0.51
C PHE A 206 18.88 -3.70 -1.82
N THR A 207 19.02 -4.76 -2.62
CA THR A 207 19.79 -4.71 -3.87
C THR A 207 19.27 -3.59 -4.77
N SER A 208 20.14 -2.68 -5.20
CA SER A 208 19.78 -1.50 -6.00
C SER A 208 18.75 -0.55 -5.36
N ALA A 209 18.52 -0.64 -4.05
CA ALA A 209 17.58 0.25 -3.34
C ALA A 209 18.23 1.57 -2.95
N ASN A 210 17.41 2.60 -2.73
CA ASN A 210 17.85 3.88 -2.20
C ASN A 210 17.48 4.02 -0.71
N LEU A 211 18.45 3.90 0.19
CA LEU A 211 18.31 4.05 1.64
C LEU A 211 18.76 5.42 2.16
N THR A 212 18.98 6.42 1.30
CA THR A 212 19.52 7.73 1.73
C THR A 212 18.72 8.31 2.90
N GLY A 213 19.39 8.63 4.00
CA GLY A 213 18.76 9.17 5.21
C GLY A 213 17.85 8.19 5.96
N ALA A 214 17.79 6.91 5.58
CA ALA A 214 17.04 5.90 6.31
C ALA A 214 17.66 5.64 7.69
N ILE A 215 16.81 5.45 8.70
CA ILE A 215 17.21 5.22 10.08
C ILE A 215 17.35 3.71 10.29
N LEU A 216 18.59 3.22 10.25
CA LEU A 216 19.00 1.82 10.46
C LEU A 216 20.22 1.79 11.39
N SER A 217 20.41 0.70 12.13
CA SER A 217 21.64 0.45 12.91
C SER A 217 22.74 -0.17 12.05
N ASN A 218 23.99 -0.13 12.52
CA ASN A 218 25.11 -0.80 11.83
C ASN A 218 24.92 -2.32 11.78
N GLN A 219 24.48 -2.93 12.89
CA GLN A 219 24.19 -4.36 12.96
C GLN A 219 23.09 -4.76 11.98
N GLN A 220 22.10 -3.88 11.78
CA GLN A 220 21.18 -4.01 10.67
C GLN A 220 22.02 -3.99 9.38
N LEU A 221 22.59 -2.88 8.93
CA LEU A 221 23.30 -2.83 7.63
C LEU A 221 24.23 -4.03 7.33
N GLU A 222 25.03 -4.48 8.29
CA GLU A 222 25.92 -5.65 8.19
C GLU A 222 25.23 -6.97 7.87
N ARG A 223 23.99 -7.16 8.37
CA ARG A 223 23.22 -8.37 8.12
C ARG A 223 22.46 -8.31 6.79
N SER A 224 22.49 -7.21 6.04
CA SER A 224 21.70 -7.01 4.81
C SER A 224 22.49 -7.26 3.52
N ILE A 225 21.76 -7.57 2.44
CA ILE A 225 22.31 -7.58 1.08
C ILE A 225 22.14 -6.17 0.50
N LEU A 226 23.26 -5.47 0.32
CA LEU A 226 23.33 -4.06 -0.07
C LEU A 226 23.96 -3.84 -1.45
N THR A 227 23.97 -4.87 -2.30
CA THR A 227 24.58 -4.81 -3.63
C THR A 227 23.97 -3.66 -4.44
N ASN A 228 24.80 -2.76 -4.96
CA ASN A 228 24.37 -1.58 -5.72
C ASN A 228 23.38 -0.65 -4.98
N ALA A 229 23.27 -0.74 -3.66
CA ALA A 229 22.36 0.11 -2.87
C ALA A 229 23.00 1.47 -2.53
N LEU A 230 22.20 2.53 -2.48
CA LEU A 230 22.61 3.82 -1.91
C LEU A 230 22.33 3.79 -0.40
N LEU A 231 23.36 3.88 0.44
CA LEU A 231 23.29 3.70 1.89
C LEU A 231 22.77 4.95 2.62
N PRO A 232 22.40 4.83 3.92
CA PRO A 232 21.89 5.97 4.70
C PRO A 232 22.73 7.24 4.70
N ASN A 233 24.05 7.11 4.65
CA ASN A 233 25.01 8.23 4.60
C ASN A 233 25.23 8.78 3.18
N GLY A 234 24.54 8.25 2.16
CA GLY A 234 24.70 8.63 0.76
C GLY A 234 25.87 7.97 0.04
N THR A 235 26.59 7.02 0.65
CA THR A 235 27.61 6.22 -0.05
C THR A 235 26.99 4.98 -0.70
N TRP A 236 27.71 4.35 -1.62
CA TRP A 236 27.26 3.09 -2.21
C TRP A 236 27.64 1.88 -1.36
N GLY A 237 26.75 0.88 -1.32
CA GLY A 237 27.10 -0.47 -0.89
C GLY A 237 28.00 -1.17 -1.92
N PRO A 238 28.29 -2.47 -1.74
CA PRO A 238 29.13 -3.21 -2.68
C PRO A 238 28.61 -3.10 -4.12
N ILE A 239 29.41 -2.53 -5.01
CA ILE A 239 29.04 -2.38 -6.42
C ILE A 239 29.37 -3.68 -7.16
N ARG A 240 28.39 -4.26 -7.83
CA ARG A 240 28.58 -5.40 -8.76
C ARG A 240 28.21 -4.96 -10.16
N THR A 241 29.21 -4.94 -11.03
CA THR A 241 29.18 -4.36 -12.38
C THR A 241 28.83 -5.35 -13.48
N THR A 242 28.59 -6.64 -13.17
CA THR A 242 28.32 -7.70 -14.17
C THR A 242 27.02 -7.54 -14.96
N SER A 243 26.30 -6.44 -14.74
CA SER A 243 25.08 -6.06 -15.47
C SER A 243 25.02 -4.54 -15.74
N LEU A 244 26.11 -3.81 -15.50
CA LEU A 244 26.21 -2.44 -16.02
C LEU A 244 26.50 -2.59 -17.51
N VAL A 245 25.55 -2.14 -18.35
CA VAL A 245 25.88 -1.78 -19.73
C VAL A 245 26.99 -0.73 -19.60
N VAL A 246 28.21 -1.12 -19.94
CA VAL A 246 29.29 -0.17 -20.12
C VAL A 246 28.86 0.64 -21.34
N ASN A 247 28.47 1.90 -21.15
CA ASN A 247 28.30 2.85 -22.25
C ASN A 247 29.66 3.00 -22.94
N GLY A 248 29.92 2.14 -23.92
CA GLY A 248 31.25 1.97 -24.50
C GLY A 248 31.33 1.13 -25.79
N ASP A 249 30.28 0.40 -26.17
CA ASP A 249 30.17 -0.07 -27.56
C ASP A 249 29.49 1.03 -28.37
N ALA A 250 30.31 1.99 -28.80
CA ALA A 250 30.01 2.76 -29.99
C ALA A 250 29.73 1.76 -31.12
N GLU A 251 28.62 1.98 -31.83
CA GLU A 251 28.43 1.39 -33.15
C GLU A 251 29.74 1.56 -33.94
N GLN A 252 30.35 0.44 -34.31
CA GLN A 252 31.35 0.38 -35.38
C GLN A 252 30.81 -0.57 -36.43
N ASP A 253 30.34 0.05 -37.51
CA ASP A 253 30.15 -0.40 -38.91
C ASP A 253 29.65 -1.83 -39.19
#